data_AF-A0A8S0YYK5-F1
#
_entry.id   AF-A0A8S0YYK5-F1
#
_cell.length_a   1.000
_cell.length_b   1.000
_cell.length_c   1.000
_cell.angle_alpha   90.00
_cell.angle_beta   90.00
_cell.angle_gamma   90.00
#
_symmetry.space_group_name_H-M   'P 1'
#
loop_
_entity.id
_entity.type
_entity.pdbx_description
1 polymer ?
#
loop_
_entity_poly.entity_id
_entity_poly.type
_entity_poly.pdbx_seq_one_letter_code
_entity_poly.pdbx_strand_id
1 'polypeptide(L)'
;MELNFVIQDAQNIQHMLELLDHCPPSLQAEIWSVFIAILRKSVRNLQACTDVGLIHHVLQRLPRAETVVADLLIEMLGVLASYSVTVKELKQLFSAMKAVNGKWPRHSAKLLNVLRQMPHRNGPDVFFSFPGRKGSLFEKSIPNTWE
;
A
#
# COMPACT_ATOMS: atom_id res chain seq x y z
N MET A 1 -2.55 0.86 -25.04
CA MET A 1 -1.63 1.92 -24.56
C MET A 1 -1.26 1.74 -23.07
N GLU A 2 -1.41 0.54 -22.49
CA GLU A 2 -1.21 0.31 -21.04
C GLU A 2 0.13 -0.37 -20.67
N LEU A 3 0.99 -0.65 -21.65
CA LEU A 3 2.25 -1.39 -21.45
C LEU A 3 3.44 -0.53 -20.97
N ASN A 4 3.29 0.81 -20.92
CA ASN A 4 4.41 1.71 -20.67
C ASN A 4 4.67 2.04 -19.18
N PHE A 5 3.82 1.57 -18.26
CA PHE A 5 3.94 1.88 -16.83
C PHE A 5 4.18 0.65 -15.96
N VAL A 6 4.58 -0.47 -16.57
CA VAL A 6 4.87 -1.70 -15.84
C VAL A 6 6.30 -1.64 -15.29
N ILE A 7 6.42 -1.85 -13.98
CA ILE A 7 7.71 -2.02 -13.31
C ILE A 7 8.26 -3.39 -13.74
N GLN A 8 9.32 -3.38 -14.55
CA GLN A 8 9.95 -4.60 -15.08
C GLN A 8 10.78 -5.33 -14.02
N ASP A 9 11.54 -4.55 -13.24
CA ASP A 9 12.35 -5.03 -12.13
C ASP A 9 11.93 -4.29 -10.87
N ALA A 10 11.51 -5.05 -9.85
CA ALA A 10 11.08 -4.52 -8.57
C ALA A 10 12.22 -3.77 -7.85
N GLN A 11 13.48 -4.16 -8.09
CA GLN A 11 14.64 -3.51 -7.48
C GLN A 11 14.79 -2.04 -7.91
N ASN A 12 14.27 -1.67 -9.08
CA ASN A 12 14.23 -0.27 -9.52
C ASN A 12 13.41 0.63 -8.59
N ILE A 13 12.47 0.07 -7.81
CA ILE A 13 11.76 0.81 -6.78
C ILE A 13 12.75 1.24 -5.69
N GLN A 14 13.64 0.37 -5.23
CA GLN A 14 14.63 0.73 -4.21
C GLN A 14 15.58 1.82 -4.72
N HIS A 15 16.08 1.70 -5.95
CA HIS A 15 16.91 2.73 -6.58
C HIS A 15 16.19 4.07 -6.71
N MET A 16 14.89 4.05 -7.07
CA MET A 16 14.07 5.27 -7.09
C MET A 16 14.01 5.90 -5.69
N LEU A 17 13.81 5.11 -4.63
CA LEU A 17 13.77 5.64 -3.26
C LEU A 17 15.10 6.25 -2.83
N GLU A 18 16.23 5.60 -3.16
CA GLU A 18 17.57 6.11 -2.88
C GLU A 18 17.83 7.46 -3.58
N LEU A 19 17.43 7.58 -4.85
CA LEU A 19 17.54 8.84 -5.59
C LEU A 19 16.66 9.93 -4.97
N LEU A 20 15.42 9.60 -4.60
CA LEU A 20 14.47 10.55 -4.02
C LEU A 20 14.95 11.14 -2.70
N ASP A 21 15.72 10.39 -1.90
CA ASP A 21 16.30 10.89 -0.63
C ASP A 21 17.26 12.08 -0.85
N HIS A 22 17.75 12.28 -2.07
CA HIS A 22 18.64 13.38 -2.45
C HIS A 22 17.95 14.50 -3.24
N CYS A 23 16.67 14.34 -3.58
CA CYS A 23 15.92 15.32 -4.36
C CYS A 23 15.31 16.43 -3.48
N PRO A 24 15.09 17.65 -4.01
CA PRO A 24 14.31 18.65 -3.32
C PRO A 24 12.85 18.19 -3.13
N PRO A 25 12.15 18.66 -2.08
CA PRO A 25 10.79 18.21 -1.76
C PRO A 25 9.76 18.39 -2.89
N SER A 26 9.91 19.41 -3.74
CA SER A 26 9.06 19.63 -4.91
C SER A 26 9.14 18.47 -5.90
N LEU A 27 10.36 18.05 -6.25
CA LEU A 27 10.58 16.94 -7.16
C LEU A 27 10.15 15.61 -6.54
N GLN A 28 10.40 15.43 -5.24
CA GLN A 28 9.88 14.25 -4.53
C GLN A 28 8.36 14.17 -4.65
N ALA A 29 7.66 15.29 -4.45
CA ALA A 29 6.20 15.33 -4.53
C ALA A 29 5.67 14.97 -5.93
N GLU A 30 6.31 15.48 -6.99
CA GLU A 30 5.93 15.15 -8.37
C GLU A 30 6.10 13.65 -8.66
N ILE A 31 7.27 13.09 -8.31
CA ILE A 31 7.57 11.68 -8.56
C ILE A 31 6.64 10.77 -7.74
N TRP A 32 6.42 11.07 -6.46
CA TRP A 32 5.50 10.31 -5.63
C TRP A 32 4.07 10.35 -6.16
N SER A 33 3.60 11.51 -6.64
CA SER A 33 2.26 11.65 -7.21
C SER A 33 2.08 10.78 -8.46
N VAL A 34 3.06 10.78 -9.37
CA VAL A 34 3.05 9.93 -10.56
C VAL A 34 3.10 8.45 -10.17
N PHE A 35 3.97 8.10 -9.21
CA PHE A 35 4.13 6.73 -8.76
C PHE A 35 2.84 6.19 -8.13
N ILE A 36 2.17 6.96 -7.26
CA ILE A 36 0.84 6.62 -6.72
C ILE A 36 -0.17 6.36 -7.85
N ALA A 37 -0.23 7.24 -8.85
CA ALA A 37 -1.17 7.11 -9.96
C ALA A 37 -0.94 5.82 -10.78
N ILE A 38 0.33 5.42 -10.95
CA ILE A 38 0.72 4.17 -11.61
C ILE A 38 0.31 2.96 -10.76
N LEU A 39 0.56 2.99 -9.45
CA LEU A 39 0.22 1.87 -8.54
C LEU A 39 -1.28 1.60 -8.47
N ARG A 40 -2.10 2.66 -8.43
CA ARG A 40 -3.57 2.53 -8.41
C ARG A 40 -4.15 1.80 -9.61
N LYS A 41 -3.42 1.74 -10.73
CA LYS A 41 -3.87 1.13 -11.99
C LYS A 41 -3.26 -0.22 -12.29
N SER A 42 -2.36 -0.74 -11.43
CA SER A 42 -1.59 -1.93 -11.76
C SER A 42 -1.34 -2.83 -10.55
N VAL A 43 -2.10 -3.93 -10.48
CA VAL A 43 -1.90 -5.00 -9.49
C VAL A 43 -0.49 -5.59 -9.59
N ARG A 44 0.07 -5.70 -10.80
CA ARG A 44 1.45 -6.17 -10.99
C ARG A 44 2.46 -5.23 -10.32
N ASN A 45 2.28 -3.91 -10.46
CA ASN A 45 3.18 -2.95 -9.82
C ASN A 45 2.99 -2.94 -8.29
N LEU A 46 1.76 -3.13 -7.81
CA LEU A 46 1.48 -3.31 -6.39
C LEU A 46 2.18 -4.55 -5.83
N GLN A 47 2.15 -5.67 -6.55
CA GLN A 47 2.90 -6.88 -6.18
C GLN A 47 4.40 -6.60 -6.13
N ALA A 48 4.98 -5.93 -7.13
CA ALA A 48 6.40 -5.56 -7.12
C ALA A 48 6.76 -4.69 -5.89
N CYS A 49 5.86 -3.80 -5.45
CA CYS A 49 6.03 -3.01 -4.23
C CYS A 49 6.02 -3.89 -2.97
N THR A 50 5.16 -4.91 -2.92
CA THR A 50 5.14 -5.89 -1.83
C THR A 50 6.44 -6.70 -1.79
N ASP A 51 6.94 -7.14 -2.95
CA ASP A 51 8.15 -7.96 -3.04
C ASP A 51 9.39 -7.26 -2.47
N VAL A 52 9.48 -5.93 -2.64
CA VAL A 52 10.56 -5.12 -2.06
C VAL A 52 10.25 -4.57 -0.65
N GLY A 53 9.09 -4.88 -0.08
CA GLY A 53 8.70 -4.38 1.23
C GLY A 53 8.52 -2.85 1.28
N LEU A 54 7.90 -2.26 0.26
CA LEU A 54 7.79 -0.80 0.12
C LEU A 54 7.15 -0.12 1.33
N ILE A 55 6.19 -0.75 2.01
CA ILE A 55 5.56 -0.22 3.23
C ILE A 55 6.63 0.06 4.30
N HIS A 56 7.56 -0.87 4.51
CA HIS A 56 8.64 -0.69 5.46
C HIS A 56 9.51 0.52 5.10
N HIS A 57 9.94 0.60 3.85
CA HIS A 57 10.81 1.67 3.35
C HIS A 57 10.17 3.06 3.43
N VAL A 58 8.86 3.16 3.17
CA VAL A 58 8.11 4.42 3.30
C VAL A 58 7.98 4.83 4.76
N LEU A 59 7.67 3.89 5.66
CA LEU A 59 7.56 4.17 7.09
C LEU A 59 8.86 4.68 7.72
N GLN A 60 10.03 4.22 7.23
CA GLN A 60 11.32 4.73 7.69
C GLN A 60 11.58 6.19 7.27
N ARG A 61 11.01 6.63 6.15
CA ARG A 61 11.18 7.99 5.61
C ARG A 61 10.20 9.00 6.20
N LEU A 62 9.01 8.54 6.59
CA LEU A 62 7.91 9.38 7.06
C LEU A 62 8.29 10.38 8.18
N PRO A 63 9.11 10.03 9.20
CA PRO A 63 9.46 10.98 10.27
C PRO A 63 10.31 12.17 9.81
N ARG A 64 11.02 12.04 8.68
CA ARG A 64 11.94 13.06 8.15
C ARG A 64 11.36 13.83 6.97
N ALA A 65 10.25 13.35 6.40
CA ALA A 65 9.62 13.95 5.24
C ALA A 65 8.99 15.31 5.58
N GLU A 66 9.09 16.25 4.64
CA GLU A 66 8.35 17.50 4.71
C GLU A 66 6.84 17.23 4.64
N THR A 67 6.01 18.12 5.18
CA THR A 67 4.55 17.97 5.27
C THR A 67 3.88 17.47 3.98
N VAL A 68 4.21 18.06 2.83
CA VAL A 68 3.60 17.70 1.53
C VAL A 68 4.02 16.29 1.11
N VAL A 69 5.31 15.98 1.21
CA VAL A 69 5.85 14.65 0.89
C VAL A 69 5.29 13.61 1.86
N ALA A 70 5.23 13.91 3.15
CA ALA A 70 4.67 13.01 4.16
C ALA A 70 3.21 12.66 3.88
N ASP A 71 2.42 13.61 3.38
CA ASP A 71 1.03 13.36 3.01
C ASP A 71 0.91 12.42 1.80
N LEU A 72 1.78 12.57 0.80
CA LEU A 72 1.88 11.65 -0.33
C LEU A 72 2.35 10.25 0.10
N LEU A 73 3.33 10.17 1.01
CA LEU A 73 3.78 8.90 1.57
C LEU A 73 2.63 8.18 2.30
N ILE A 74 1.82 8.90 3.05
CA ILE A 74 0.66 8.32 3.76
C ILE A 74 -0.43 7.89 2.76
N GLU A 75 -0.67 8.66 1.70
CA GLU A 75 -1.56 8.25 0.63
C GLU A 75 -1.08 6.94 -0.03
N MET A 76 0.22 6.86 -0.34
CA MET A 76 0.81 5.64 -0.88
C MET A 76 0.66 4.45 0.08
N LEU A 77 0.88 4.64 1.38
CA LEU A 77 0.63 3.60 2.37
C LEU A 77 -0.83 3.12 2.35
N GLY A 78 -1.80 4.02 2.13
CA GLY A 78 -3.21 3.67 1.90
C GLY A 78 -3.42 2.79 0.68
N VAL A 79 -2.79 3.13 -0.45
CA VAL A 79 -2.85 2.34 -1.68
C VAL A 79 -2.28 0.93 -1.46
N LEU A 80 -1.11 0.82 -0.83
CA LEU A 80 -0.48 -0.48 -0.56
C LEU A 80 -1.29 -1.30 0.45
N ALA A 81 -1.72 -0.67 1.54
CA ALA A 81 -2.49 -1.34 2.61
C ALA A 81 -3.85 -1.86 2.14
N SER A 82 -4.52 -1.16 1.22
CA SER A 82 -5.78 -1.63 0.64
C SER A 82 -5.58 -2.82 -0.31
N TYR A 83 -4.41 -2.94 -0.93
CA TYR A 83 -4.04 -4.09 -1.74
C TYR A 83 -3.65 -5.32 -0.89
N SER A 84 -2.63 -5.18 -0.06
CA SER A 84 -2.08 -6.25 0.78
C SER A 84 -1.25 -5.67 1.93
N VAL A 85 -1.42 -6.23 3.12
CA VAL A 85 -0.56 -5.92 4.27
C VAL A 85 -0.24 -7.21 5.03
N THR A 86 1.04 -7.40 5.34
CA THR A 86 1.47 -8.52 6.18
C THR A 86 1.33 -8.18 7.67
N VAL A 87 1.33 -9.19 8.53
CA VAL A 87 1.35 -8.99 9.99
C VAL A 87 2.58 -8.17 10.43
N LYS A 88 3.72 -8.33 9.74
CA LYS A 88 4.95 -7.58 10.02
C LYS A 88 4.77 -6.09 9.73
N GLU A 89 4.22 -5.74 8.58
CA GLU A 89 3.96 -4.36 8.17
C GLU A 89 2.87 -3.71 9.03
N LEU A 90 1.82 -4.49 9.38
CA LEU A 90 0.79 -4.02 10.31
C LEU A 90 1.39 -3.63 11.66
N LYS A 91 2.31 -4.45 12.21
CA LYS A 91 3.06 -4.10 13.43
C LYS A 91 3.90 -2.84 13.25
N GLN A 92 4.50 -2.63 12.08
CA GLN A 92 5.27 -1.42 11.79
C GLN A 92 4.38 -0.17 11.73
N LEU A 93 3.18 -0.25 11.13
CA LEU A 93 2.20 0.82 11.13
C LEU A 93 1.78 1.20 12.56
N PHE A 94 1.45 0.21 13.40
CA PHE A 94 1.16 0.46 14.82
C PHE A 94 2.35 1.07 15.56
N SER A 95 3.57 0.60 15.28
CA SER A 95 4.79 1.18 15.87
C SER A 95 4.98 2.64 15.47
N ALA A 96 4.67 3.02 14.23
CA ALA A 96 4.80 4.39 13.74
C ALA A 96 3.77 5.36 14.37
N MET A 97 2.67 4.83 14.91
CA MET A 97 1.66 5.62 15.61
C MET A 97 1.84 5.60 17.13
N LYS A 98 2.66 4.71 17.69
CA LYS A 98 2.78 4.55 19.14
C LYS A 98 3.24 5.86 19.79
N ALA A 99 2.51 6.30 20.82
CA ALA A 99 2.89 7.46 21.59
C ALA A 99 4.24 7.23 22.30
N VAL A 100 5.13 8.21 22.20
CA VAL A 100 6.43 8.23 22.89
C VAL A 100 6.39 9.39 23.88
N ASN A 101 6.71 9.13 25.16
CA ASN A 101 6.65 10.12 26.24
C ASN A 101 5.29 10.84 26.34
N GLY A 102 4.19 10.10 26.15
CA GLY A 102 2.83 10.62 26.23
C GLY A 102 2.40 11.49 25.05
N LYS A 103 3.21 11.61 23.98
CA LYS A 103 2.87 12.39 22.78
C LYS A 103 2.74 11.48 21.56
N TRP A 104 1.66 11.67 20.82
CA TRP A 104 1.44 11.01 19.54
C TRP A 104 2.34 11.63 18.46
N PRO A 105 2.98 10.81 17.62
CA PRO A 105 3.68 11.30 16.43
C PRO A 105 2.77 12.12 15.52
N ARG A 106 3.34 13.12 14.83
CA ARG A 106 2.63 14.12 14.00
C ARG A 106 1.60 13.51 13.03
N HIS A 107 1.89 12.34 12.46
CA HIS A 107 1.08 11.72 11.41
C HIS A 107 0.18 10.59 11.91
N SER A 108 0.08 10.37 13.23
CA SER A 108 -0.63 9.21 13.80
C SER A 108 -2.10 9.13 13.38
N ALA A 109 -2.82 10.27 13.43
CA ALA A 109 -4.22 10.33 13.02
C ALA A 109 -4.41 9.97 11.54
N LYS A 110 -3.48 10.37 10.67
CA LYS A 110 -3.54 10.05 9.24
C LYS A 110 -3.22 8.57 8.96
N LEU A 111 -2.28 7.98 9.71
CA LEU A 111 -1.97 6.56 9.64
C LEU A 111 -3.14 5.67 10.13
N LEU A 112 -3.96 6.13 11.09
CA LEU A 112 -5.19 5.42 11.47
C LEU A 112 -6.18 5.32 10.28
N ASN A 113 -6.24 6.35 9.42
CA ASN A 113 -7.06 6.30 8.21
C ASN A 113 -6.56 5.24 7.21
N VAL A 114 -5.25 4.99 7.14
CA VAL A 114 -4.67 3.90 6.33
C VAL A 114 -5.17 2.54 6.84
N LEU A 115 -5.14 2.32 8.16
CA LEU A 115 -5.67 1.08 8.75
C LEU A 115 -7.17 0.89 8.47
N ARG A 116 -7.94 1.98 8.47
CA ARG A 116 -9.38 1.93 8.19
C ARG A 116 -9.71 1.50 6.74
N GLN A 117 -8.77 1.65 5.81
CA GLN A 117 -8.96 1.24 4.41
C GLN A 117 -8.74 -0.27 4.20
N MET A 118 -8.02 -0.95 5.10
CA MET A 118 -7.75 -2.40 5.02
C MET A 118 -9.00 -3.29 5.06
N PRO A 119 -10.00 -3.07 5.94
CA PRO A 119 -11.18 -3.94 6.01
C PRO A 119 -12.18 -3.72 4.87
N HIS A 120 -12.09 -2.61 4.13
CA HIS A 120 -12.92 -2.34 2.94
C HIS A 120 -12.42 -3.08 1.69
N ARG A 121 -11.55 -4.08 1.88
CA ARG A 121 -11.05 -4.91 0.80
C ARG A 121 -12.25 -5.64 0.19
N ASN A 122 -12.55 -5.34 -1.07
CA ASN A 122 -13.54 -6.08 -1.84
C ASN A 122 -13.28 -7.57 -1.62
N GLY A 123 -14.27 -8.27 -1.06
CA GLY A 123 -14.19 -9.71 -0.87
C GLY A 123 -13.89 -10.41 -2.20
N PRO A 124 -13.45 -11.68 -2.17
CA PRO A 124 -13.28 -12.42 -3.41
C PRO A 124 -14.60 -12.40 -4.19
N ASP A 125 -14.60 -11.88 -5.43
CA ASP A 125 -15.79 -11.81 -6.31
C ASP A 125 -16.44 -13.19 -6.55
N VAL A 126 -15.67 -14.25 -6.28
CA VAL A 126 -16.07 -15.63 -6.38
C VAL A 126 -15.60 -16.45 -5.19
N PHE A 127 -16.52 -17.21 -4.61
CA PHE A 127 -16.22 -18.21 -3.59
C PHE A 127 -16.20 -19.60 -4.21
N PHE A 128 -15.13 -20.36 -3.95
CA PHE A 128 -15.11 -21.79 -4.24
C PHE A 128 -15.80 -22.53 -3.11
N SER A 129 -16.94 -23.15 -3.40
CA SER A 129 -17.60 -24.07 -2.47
C SER A 129 -17.16 -25.50 -2.78
N PHE A 130 -16.67 -26.21 -1.77
CA PHE A 130 -16.29 -27.63 -1.88
C PHE A 130 -17.37 -28.50 -1.23
N PRO A 131 -18.32 -29.06 -1.98
CA PRO A 131 -19.41 -29.88 -1.44
C PRO A 131 -18.98 -31.29 -1.02
N GLY A 132 -17.68 -31.56 -0.86
CA GLY A 132 -17.16 -32.82 -0.30
C GLY A 132 -17.24 -34.05 -1.22
N ARG A 133 -17.61 -33.91 -2.49
CA ARG A 133 -17.53 -35.01 -3.48
C ARG A 133 -16.20 -34.96 -4.21
N LYS A 134 -15.55 -36.12 -4.40
CA LYS A 134 -14.28 -36.22 -5.11
C LYS A 134 -14.42 -35.58 -6.51
N GLY A 135 -13.65 -34.52 -6.77
CA GLY A 135 -13.55 -33.89 -8.10
C GLY A 135 -14.53 -32.76 -8.43
N SER A 136 -15.38 -32.29 -7.50
CA SER A 136 -16.29 -31.17 -7.78
C SER A 136 -15.75 -29.82 -7.26
N LEU A 137 -15.52 -28.87 -8.18
CA LEU A 137 -15.28 -27.45 -7.91
C LEU A 137 -16.47 -26.66 -8.47
N PHE A 138 -17.13 -25.84 -7.66
CA PHE A 138 -18.14 -24.89 -8.14
C PHE A 138 -17.71 -23.48 -7.78
N GLU A 139 -17.59 -22.64 -8.81
CA GLU A 139 -17.42 -21.20 -8.71
C GLU A 139 -18.80 -20.57 -8.47
N LYS A 140 -18.95 -19.84 -7.36
CA LYS A 140 -20.16 -19.06 -7.08
C LYS A 140 -19.81 -17.59 -7.03
N SER A 141 -20.51 -16.77 -7.83
CA SER A 141 -20.53 -15.32 -7.70
C SER A 141 -21.31 -14.89 -6.45
N ILE A 142 -20.91 -13.77 -5.84
CA ILE A 142 -21.63 -13.17 -4.70
C ILE A 142 -23.03 -12.72 -5.20
N PRO A 143 -24.14 -13.19 -4.62
CA PRO A 143 -25.45 -12.62 -4.94
C PRO A 143 -25.56 -11.21 -4.35
N ASN A 144 -26.01 -10.25 -5.17
CA ASN A 144 -26.16 -8.82 -4.85
C ASN A 144 -27.25 -8.51 -3.81
N THR A 145 -27.38 -9.31 -2.74
CA THR A 145 -28.44 -9.14 -1.74
C THR A 145 -27.87 -9.21 -0.34
N TRP A 146 -27.15 -8.16 0.07
CA TRP A 146 -27.02 -7.69 1.45
C TRP A 146 -26.66 -6.19 1.42
N GLU A 147 -27.61 -5.36 0.97
CA GLU A 147 -27.76 -3.97 1.44
C GLU A 147 -28.77 -3.94 2.59
#